data_AF-A0A7S3V3F3-F1
#
_entry.id   AF-A0A7S3V3F3-F1
#
_cell.length_a   1.000
_cell.length_b   1.000
_cell.length_c   1.000
_cell.angle_alpha   90.00
_cell.angle_beta   90.00
_cell.angle_gamma   90.00
#
_symmetry.space_group_name_H-M   'P 1'
#
loop_
_entity.id
_entity.type
_entity.pdbx_description
1 polymer ?
#
loop_
_entity_poly.entity_id
_entity_poly.type
_entity_poly.pdbx_seq_one_letter_code
_entity_poly.pdbx_strand_id
1 'polypeptide(L)'
;TDKADGNESATLDFDKARLKIELKGSQVNHAFYFRNFLTKAESNDLVHEISKQAWTQLTNRKLQNWGGVPHQSGTILEPLPDFLKKVSTKLKNSGVFSELPNQALVNEYEPGIGIDFHKDGPNFKDTAAIISLLSTCVIHFQDPGTGKIVASVLLEPGSLMVFRKKVFTDLKH
;
A
#
# COMPACT_ATOMS: atom_id res chain seq x y z
N THR A 1 -35.16 -5.75 13.91
CA THR A 1 -34.62 -4.39 14.08
C THR A 1 -33.13 -4.49 14.12
N ASP A 2 -32.51 -4.24 12.97
CA ASP A 2 -31.07 -4.27 12.77
C ASP A 2 -30.38 -3.31 13.73
N LYS A 3 -29.48 -3.83 14.57
CA LYS A 3 -28.49 -3.00 15.23
C LYS A 3 -27.35 -2.82 14.25
N ALA A 4 -27.20 -1.59 13.79
CA ALA A 4 -26.05 -1.12 13.06
C ALA A 4 -24.77 -1.50 13.83
N ASP A 5 -23.91 -2.28 13.19
CA ASP A 5 -22.55 -2.49 13.64
C ASP A 5 -21.81 -1.16 13.50
N GLY A 6 -21.51 -0.55 14.65
CA GLY A 6 -20.69 0.64 14.74
C GLY A 6 -19.29 0.34 14.24
N ASN A 7 -18.96 0.83 13.05
CA ASN A 7 -17.59 0.85 12.55
C ASN A 7 -16.83 1.98 13.27
N GLU A 8 -16.51 1.78 14.55
CA GLU A 8 -15.46 2.55 15.21
C GLU A 8 -14.14 2.15 14.54
N SER A 9 -13.58 3.06 13.72
CA SER A 9 -12.23 2.94 13.19
C SER A 9 -11.23 3.04 14.35
N ALA A 10 -11.00 1.92 15.04
CA ALA A 10 -9.95 1.85 16.05
C ALA A 10 -8.59 2.09 15.39
N THR A 11 -7.79 3.00 15.96
CA THR A 11 -6.39 3.19 15.58
C THR A 11 -5.69 1.83 15.55
N LEU A 12 -4.93 1.54 14.49
CA LEU A 12 -4.19 0.29 14.42
C LEU A 12 -3.18 0.24 15.56
N ASP A 13 -3.28 -0.84 16.34
CA ASP A 13 -2.27 -1.16 17.32
C ASP A 13 -1.08 -1.78 16.59
N PHE A 14 -0.11 -0.94 16.23
CA PHE A 14 1.12 -1.36 15.58
C PHE A 14 1.94 -2.33 16.44
N ASP A 15 1.72 -2.37 17.75
CA ASP A 15 2.35 -3.35 18.62
C ASP A 15 1.74 -4.74 18.47
N LYS A 16 0.48 -4.84 18.02
CA LYS A 16 -0.23 -6.08 17.69
C LYS A 16 -0.14 -6.48 16.20
N ALA A 17 0.65 -5.78 15.39
CA ALA A 17 0.87 -6.16 14.00
C ALA A 17 1.38 -7.61 13.90
N ARG A 18 0.80 -8.38 12.97
CA ARG A 18 0.98 -9.84 12.91
C ARG A 18 2.39 -10.26 12.45
N LEU A 19 3.03 -9.37 11.71
CA LEU A 19 4.44 -9.44 11.35
C LEU A 19 5.02 -8.03 11.48
N LYS A 20 6.18 -7.94 12.10
CA LYS A 20 7.02 -6.75 12.12
C LYS A 20 8.38 -7.11 11.54
N ILE A 21 8.88 -6.32 10.59
CA ILE A 21 10.22 -6.52 10.04
C ILE A 21 11.18 -5.59 10.78
N GLU A 22 12.15 -6.19 11.45
CA GLU A 22 13.30 -5.50 12.06
C GLU A 22 14.48 -5.59 11.10
N LEU A 23 15.06 -4.44 10.76
CA LEU A 23 16.34 -4.42 10.06
C LEU A 23 17.45 -4.70 11.07
N LYS A 24 18.40 -5.58 10.73
CA LYS A 24 19.58 -5.83 11.58
C LYS A 24 20.27 -4.50 11.92
N GLY A 25 20.36 -4.19 13.22
CA GLY A 25 20.92 -2.94 13.72
C GLY A 25 19.92 -1.78 13.90
N SER A 26 18.63 -1.99 13.61
CA SER A 26 17.55 -1.07 13.97
C SER A 26 16.92 -1.50 15.30
N GLN A 27 16.72 -0.55 16.23
CA GLN A 27 15.96 -0.80 17.47
C GLN A 27 14.45 -0.59 17.29
N VAL A 28 13.99 -0.28 16.08
CA VAL A 28 12.57 0.05 15.81
C VAL A 28 12.08 -0.69 14.58
N ASN A 29 10.87 -1.25 14.72
CA ASN A 29 10.10 -1.84 13.64
C ASN A 29 9.63 -0.76 12.67
N HIS A 30 9.92 -0.97 11.38
CA HIS A 30 9.64 -0.01 10.31
C HIS A 30 8.71 -0.55 9.24
N ALA A 31 8.33 -1.83 9.33
CA ALA A 31 7.35 -2.46 8.46
C ALA A 31 6.34 -3.27 9.28
N PHE A 32 5.07 -3.24 8.89
CA PHE A 32 3.94 -3.79 9.63
C PHE A 32 2.93 -4.42 8.68
N TYR A 33 2.44 -5.60 9.03
CA TYR A 33 1.41 -6.31 8.27
C TYR A 33 0.14 -6.54 9.09
N PHE A 34 -1.00 -6.18 8.49
CA PHE A 34 -2.34 -6.35 9.06
C PHE A 34 -3.21 -7.15 8.09
N ARG A 35 -3.77 -8.26 8.56
CA ARG A 35 -4.78 -9.01 7.79
C ARG A 35 -6.14 -8.34 7.91
N ASN A 36 -7.00 -8.55 6.91
CA ASN A 36 -8.40 -8.13 6.94
C ASN A 36 -8.57 -6.63 7.26
N PHE A 37 -7.66 -5.79 6.77
CA PHE A 37 -7.76 -4.35 6.90
C PHE A 37 -8.98 -3.81 6.15
N LEU A 38 -9.25 -4.39 4.99
CA LEU A 38 -10.53 -4.26 4.32
C LEU A 38 -11.43 -5.44 4.65
N THR A 39 -12.69 -5.16 4.92
CA THR A 39 -13.76 -6.15 4.87
C THR A 39 -13.95 -6.64 3.43
N LYS A 40 -14.59 -7.79 3.26
CA LYS A 40 -14.90 -8.32 1.93
C LYS A 40 -15.75 -7.36 1.08
N ALA A 41 -16.69 -6.65 1.72
CA ALA A 41 -17.52 -5.66 1.04
C ALA A 41 -16.68 -4.46 0.56
N GLU A 42 -15.83 -3.89 1.43
CA GLU A 42 -14.93 -2.80 1.05
C GLU A 42 -13.99 -3.20 -0.10
N SER A 43 -13.44 -4.42 -0.06
CA SER A 43 -12.59 -4.94 -1.14
C SER A 43 -13.36 -5.05 -2.46
N ASN A 44 -14.58 -5.59 -2.43
CA ASN A 44 -15.42 -5.74 -3.63
C ASN A 44 -15.82 -4.38 -4.23
N ASP A 45 -16.23 -3.44 -3.40
CA ASP A 45 -16.59 -2.08 -3.84
C ASP A 45 -15.39 -1.38 -4.47
N LEU A 46 -14.20 -1.51 -3.86
CA LEU A 46 -12.97 -0.92 -4.38
C LEU A 46 -12.58 -1.52 -5.73
N VAL A 47 -12.62 -2.85 -5.86
CA VAL A 47 -12.39 -3.54 -7.14
C VAL A 47 -13.39 -3.09 -8.21
N HIS A 48 -14.66 -2.98 -7.84
CA HIS A 48 -15.71 -2.53 -8.76
C HIS A 48 -15.44 -1.12 -9.28
N GLU A 49 -15.09 -0.16 -8.42
CA GLU A 49 -14.78 1.21 -8.84
C GLU A 49 -13.50 1.30 -9.69
N ILE A 50 -12.46 0.56 -9.32
CA ILE A 50 -11.21 0.47 -10.10
C ILE A 50 -11.48 -0.06 -11.52
N SER A 51 -12.35 -1.07 -11.64
CA SER A 51 -12.65 -1.72 -12.93
C SER A 51 -13.33 -0.81 -13.95
N LYS A 52 -13.95 0.30 -13.50
CA LYS A 52 -14.61 1.27 -14.37
C LYS A 52 -13.63 2.21 -15.08
N GLN A 53 -12.37 2.23 -14.65
CA GLN A 53 -11.39 3.22 -15.07
C GLN A 53 -10.43 2.63 -16.09
N ALA A 54 -9.92 3.49 -16.98
CA ALA A 54 -8.96 3.07 -17.99
C ALA A 54 -7.61 2.72 -17.36
N TRP A 55 -6.97 1.68 -17.90
CA TRP A 55 -5.65 1.24 -17.50
C TRP A 55 -4.58 1.73 -18.46
N THR A 56 -3.44 2.14 -17.93
CA THR A 56 -2.21 2.28 -18.71
C THR A 56 -1.51 0.93 -18.75
N GLN A 57 -1.39 0.34 -19.95
CA GLN A 57 -0.61 -0.86 -20.15
C GLN A 57 0.89 -0.54 -20.10
N LEU A 58 1.60 -1.13 -19.14
CA LEU A 58 3.06 -1.13 -19.08
C LEU A 58 3.58 -2.46 -19.64
N THR A 59 4.89 -2.65 -19.69
CA THR A 59 5.53 -3.83 -20.32
C THR A 59 4.91 -5.16 -19.86
N ASN A 60 4.74 -5.36 -18.55
CA ASN A 60 4.23 -6.62 -18.00
C ASN A 60 3.01 -6.44 -17.07
N ARG A 61 2.63 -5.21 -16.73
CA ARG A 61 1.56 -4.93 -15.75
C ARG A 61 0.70 -3.79 -16.22
N LYS A 62 -0.44 -3.58 -15.57
CA LYS A 62 -1.27 -2.38 -15.79
C LYS A 62 -1.19 -1.46 -14.59
N LEU A 63 -1.32 -0.16 -14.86
CA LEU A 63 -1.25 0.90 -13.86
C LEU A 63 -2.42 1.87 -14.02
N GLN A 64 -3.01 2.28 -12.90
CA GLN A 64 -3.75 3.55 -12.78
C GLN A 64 -3.00 4.46 -11.80
N ASN A 65 -2.94 5.74 -12.12
CA ASN A 65 -2.33 6.75 -11.25
C ASN A 65 -3.39 7.80 -10.86
N TRP A 66 -3.58 7.99 -9.56
CA TRP A 66 -4.59 8.86 -8.99
C TRP A 66 -3.97 9.93 -8.09
N GLY A 67 -4.41 11.17 -8.27
CA GLY A 67 -4.08 12.31 -7.42
C GLY A 67 -2.66 12.88 -7.58
N GLY A 68 -1.77 12.21 -8.32
CA GLY A 68 -0.41 12.66 -8.61
C GLY A 68 -0.02 12.37 -10.06
N VAL A 69 -0.46 13.21 -10.99
CA VAL A 69 -0.17 13.04 -12.42
C VAL A 69 1.28 13.44 -12.70
N PRO A 70 2.12 12.54 -13.25
CA PRO A 70 3.50 12.87 -13.60
C PRO A 70 3.52 13.93 -14.70
N HIS A 71 4.33 14.97 -14.52
CA HIS A 71 4.51 16.07 -15.45
C HIS A 71 6.00 16.37 -15.64
N GLN A 72 6.37 17.03 -16.73
CA GLN A 72 7.77 17.35 -17.03
C GLN A 72 8.45 18.20 -15.94
N SER A 73 7.66 18.98 -15.19
CA SER A 73 8.12 19.85 -14.10
C SER A 73 7.89 19.28 -12.69
N GLY A 74 7.50 17.99 -12.56
CA GLY A 74 7.23 17.36 -11.26
C GLY A 74 5.92 16.58 -11.26
N THR A 75 5.17 16.63 -10.15
CA THR A 75 3.87 15.96 -10.03
C THR A 75 2.77 17.00 -9.90
N ILE A 76 1.76 16.94 -10.75
CA ILE A 76 0.56 17.77 -10.62
C ILE A 76 -0.40 17.04 -9.67
N LEU A 77 -0.77 17.70 -8.58
CA LEU A 77 -1.70 17.14 -7.60
C LEU A 77 -3.14 17.36 -8.05
N GLU A 78 -3.92 16.29 -8.03
CA GLU A 78 -5.35 16.30 -8.30
C GLU A 78 -6.12 15.72 -7.10
N PRO A 79 -7.39 16.10 -6.90
CA PRO A 79 -8.21 15.47 -5.87
C PRO A 79 -8.39 13.98 -6.14
N LEU A 80 -8.24 13.15 -5.12
CA LEU A 80 -8.61 11.74 -5.22
C LEU A 80 -10.12 11.59 -5.49
N PRO A 81 -10.55 10.62 -6.31
CA PRO A 81 -11.97 10.28 -6.42
C PRO A 81 -12.51 9.73 -5.09
N ASP A 82 -13.83 9.78 -4.90
CA ASP A 82 -14.44 9.53 -3.59
C ASP A 82 -14.18 8.12 -3.05
N PHE A 83 -14.08 7.11 -3.92
CA PHE A 83 -13.75 5.75 -3.51
C PHE A 83 -12.33 5.64 -2.92
N LEU A 84 -11.37 6.41 -3.43
CA LEU A 84 -10.01 6.51 -2.87
C LEU A 84 -9.93 7.46 -1.67
N LYS A 85 -10.76 8.50 -1.61
CA LYS A 85 -10.87 9.34 -0.39
C LYS A 85 -11.34 8.54 0.82
N LYS A 86 -12.24 7.57 0.64
CA LYS A 86 -12.67 6.65 1.71
C LYS A 86 -11.49 5.84 2.24
N VAL A 87 -10.68 5.28 1.34
CA VAL A 87 -9.46 4.53 1.70
C VAL A 87 -8.43 5.42 2.39
N SER A 88 -8.17 6.61 1.83
CA SER A 88 -7.25 7.62 2.40
C SER A 88 -7.66 8.03 3.82
N THR A 89 -8.96 8.29 4.03
CA THR A 89 -9.52 8.59 5.35
C THR A 89 -9.34 7.42 6.31
N LYS A 90 -9.62 6.19 5.86
CA LYS A 90 -9.46 4.99 6.69
C LYS A 90 -8.00 4.81 7.13
N LEU A 91 -7.04 4.97 6.22
CA LEU A 91 -5.61 4.88 6.51
C LEU A 91 -5.15 5.94 7.52
N LYS A 92 -5.62 7.18 7.38
CA LYS A 92 -5.34 8.26 8.34
C LYS A 92 -5.95 7.95 9.71
N ASN A 93 -7.23 7.60 9.78
CA ASN A 93 -7.93 7.28 11.03
C ASN A 93 -7.34 6.05 11.72
N SER A 94 -6.75 5.13 10.95
CA SER A 94 -6.02 3.97 11.44
C SER A 94 -4.63 4.32 12.01
N GLY A 95 -4.19 5.58 11.95
CA GLY A 95 -2.88 6.02 12.44
C GLY A 95 -1.71 5.67 11.52
N VAL A 96 -1.96 5.24 10.27
CA VAL A 96 -0.91 4.93 9.30
C VAL A 96 -0.20 6.19 8.84
N PHE A 97 -0.97 7.25 8.58
CA PHE A 97 -0.49 8.55 8.15
C PHE A 97 -1.00 9.65 9.07
N SER A 98 -0.18 10.68 9.31
CA SER A 98 -0.59 11.88 10.06
C SER A 98 -1.51 12.80 9.25
N GLU A 99 -1.38 12.77 7.92
CA GLU A 99 -2.17 13.52 6.95
C GLU A 99 -2.90 12.56 6.01
N LEU A 100 -3.90 13.05 5.27
CA LEU A 100 -4.55 12.24 4.26
C LEU A 100 -3.58 11.94 3.10
N PRO A 101 -3.33 10.66 2.76
CA PRO A 101 -2.68 10.33 1.50
C PRO A 101 -3.44 10.97 0.33
N ASN A 102 -2.71 11.64 -0.56
CA ASN A 102 -3.26 12.37 -1.70
C ASN A 102 -2.93 11.72 -3.04
N GLN A 103 -2.14 10.63 -3.05
CA GLN A 103 -1.77 9.89 -4.25
C GLN A 103 -2.03 8.40 -4.04
N ALA A 104 -2.45 7.72 -5.10
CA ALA A 104 -2.61 6.27 -5.10
C ALA A 104 -2.21 5.69 -6.46
N LEU A 105 -1.41 4.64 -6.43
CA LEU A 105 -1.07 3.83 -7.60
C LEU A 105 -1.80 2.49 -7.49
N VAL A 106 -2.62 2.17 -8.49
CA VAL A 106 -3.30 0.87 -8.58
C VAL A 106 -2.56 0.03 -9.61
N ASN A 107 -2.04 -1.11 -9.20
CA ASN A 107 -1.32 -2.02 -10.09
C ASN A 107 -2.11 -3.33 -10.25
N GLU A 108 -2.25 -3.81 -11.48
CA GLU A 108 -2.79 -5.14 -11.79
C GLU A 108 -1.67 -6.01 -12.37
N TYR A 109 -1.54 -7.21 -11.81
CA TYR A 109 -0.54 -8.21 -12.18
C TYR A 109 -1.23 -9.52 -12.55
N GLU A 110 -0.82 -10.08 -13.69
CA GLU A 110 -1.19 -11.44 -14.05
C GLU A 110 -0.38 -12.46 -13.23
N PRO A 111 -0.87 -13.71 -13.06
CA PRO A 111 -0.13 -14.76 -12.36
C PRO A 111 1.28 -14.95 -12.90
N GLY A 112 2.27 -14.98 -12.00
CA GLY A 112 3.69 -15.13 -12.35
C GLY A 112 4.39 -13.84 -12.76
N ILE A 113 3.66 -12.73 -12.90
CA ILE A 113 4.25 -11.41 -13.17
C ILE A 113 4.52 -10.68 -11.86
N GLY A 114 5.75 -10.19 -11.72
CA GLY A 114 6.15 -9.28 -10.65
C GLY A 114 6.61 -7.92 -11.18
N ILE A 115 7.25 -7.16 -10.30
CA ILE A 115 7.98 -5.94 -10.60
C ILE A 115 9.41 -6.10 -10.09
N ASP A 116 10.39 -5.55 -10.82
CA ASP A 116 11.78 -5.60 -10.42
C ASP A 116 12.02 -4.83 -9.11
N PHE A 117 13.04 -5.25 -8.35
CA PHE A 117 13.47 -4.58 -7.13
C PHE A 117 13.76 -3.10 -7.37
N HIS A 118 12.99 -2.23 -6.74
CA HIS A 118 13.09 -0.79 -6.90
C HIS A 118 12.86 -0.06 -5.58
N LYS A 119 13.05 1.25 -5.58
CA LYS A 119 12.61 2.13 -4.50
C LYS A 119 11.52 3.04 -5.03
N ASP A 120 10.62 3.44 -4.15
CA ASP A 120 9.61 4.44 -4.50
C ASP A 120 10.29 5.76 -4.87
N GLY A 121 9.66 6.51 -5.79
CA GLY A 121 10.22 7.74 -6.34
C GLY A 121 10.42 8.84 -5.30
N PRO A 122 11.23 9.87 -5.60
CA PRO A 122 11.55 10.94 -4.66
C PRO A 122 10.36 11.86 -4.31
N ASN A 123 9.21 11.68 -4.97
CA ASN A 123 8.03 12.52 -4.79
C ASN A 123 7.14 12.09 -3.62
N PHE A 124 7.51 11.02 -2.91
CA PHE A 124 6.74 10.47 -1.79
C PHE A 124 7.40 10.81 -0.45
N LYS A 125 6.56 10.93 0.59
CA LYS A 125 7.03 10.94 1.99
C LYS A 125 7.58 9.55 2.35
N ASP A 126 8.24 9.47 3.50
CA ASP A 126 8.94 8.27 3.97
C ASP A 126 8.02 7.13 4.47
N THR A 127 6.76 7.03 4.00
CA THR A 127 5.80 6.00 4.41
C THR A 127 4.95 5.57 3.22
N ALA A 128 4.88 4.26 3.00
CA ALA A 128 4.01 3.63 2.02
C ALA A 128 2.98 2.70 2.71
N ALA A 129 1.81 2.60 2.10
CA ALA A 129 0.75 1.67 2.47
C ALA A 129 0.28 0.92 1.22
N ILE A 130 0.38 -0.41 1.24
CA ILE A 130 -0.06 -1.30 0.18
C ILE A 130 -1.29 -2.07 0.67
N ILE A 131 -2.39 -1.97 -0.07
CA ILE A 131 -3.60 -2.77 0.15
C ILE A 131 -3.71 -3.79 -1.00
N SER A 132 -3.77 -5.07 -0.66
CA SER A 132 -3.94 -6.15 -1.64
C SER A 132 -5.41 -6.53 -1.78
N LEU A 133 -5.89 -6.83 -3.00
CA LEU A 133 -7.33 -6.99 -3.28
C LEU A 133 -7.75 -8.36 -3.80
N LEU A 134 -7.23 -8.79 -4.95
CA LEU A 134 -7.79 -9.94 -5.69
C LEU A 134 -7.19 -11.29 -5.28
N SER A 135 -5.87 -11.40 -5.32
CA SER A 135 -5.15 -12.64 -5.04
C SER A 135 -3.98 -12.39 -4.11
N THR A 136 -3.51 -13.46 -3.48
CA THR A 136 -2.30 -13.42 -2.67
C THR A 136 -1.07 -13.16 -3.54
N CYS A 137 -0.18 -12.30 -3.08
CA CYS A 137 1.15 -12.09 -3.69
C CYS A 137 2.24 -12.05 -2.61
N VAL A 138 3.50 -12.03 -3.04
CA VAL A 138 4.64 -11.86 -2.13
C VAL A 138 5.33 -10.55 -2.47
N ILE A 139 5.61 -9.75 -1.45
CA ILE A 139 6.56 -8.64 -1.56
C ILE A 139 7.88 -9.05 -0.92
N HIS A 140 8.98 -8.76 -1.60
CA HIS A 140 10.34 -9.00 -1.12
C HIS A 140 10.98 -7.67 -0.75
N PHE A 141 11.78 -7.64 0.30
CA PHE A 141 12.65 -6.50 0.60
C PHE A 141 14.10 -6.92 0.40
N GLN A 142 14.87 -6.13 -0.34
CA GLN A 142 16.24 -6.41 -0.72
C GLN A 142 17.17 -5.30 -0.24
N ASP A 143 18.30 -5.70 0.35
CA ASP A 143 19.41 -4.79 0.64
C ASP A 143 20.10 -4.40 -0.68
N PRO A 144 20.12 -3.11 -1.05
CA PRO A 144 20.68 -2.68 -2.33
C PRO A 144 22.19 -2.82 -2.43
N GLY A 145 22.92 -2.87 -1.31
CA GLY A 145 24.38 -3.01 -1.30
C GLY A 145 24.83 -4.46 -1.50
N THR A 146 24.06 -5.41 -0.96
CA THR A 146 24.40 -6.85 -1.03
C THR A 146 23.58 -7.64 -2.06
N GLY A 147 22.45 -7.10 -2.53
CA GLY A 147 21.50 -7.81 -3.39
C GLY A 147 20.72 -8.92 -2.68
N LYS A 148 20.86 -9.08 -1.36
CA LYS A 148 20.19 -10.14 -0.61
C LYS A 148 18.77 -9.73 -0.25
N ILE A 149 17.83 -10.66 -0.41
CA ILE A 149 16.48 -10.54 0.15
C ILE A 149 16.61 -10.64 1.68
N VAL A 150 16.23 -9.57 2.38
CA VAL A 150 16.28 -9.47 3.84
C VAL A 150 14.94 -9.78 4.50
N ALA A 151 13.83 -9.65 3.76
CA ALA A 151 12.51 -10.05 4.22
C ALA A 151 11.60 -10.43 3.05
N SER A 152 10.59 -11.24 3.32
CA SER A 152 9.52 -11.59 2.37
C SER A 152 8.19 -11.65 3.12
N VAL A 153 7.15 -11.04 2.56
CA VAL A 153 5.83 -10.98 3.20
C VAL A 153 4.78 -11.47 2.23
N LEU A 154 3.97 -12.43 2.69
CA LEU A 154 2.80 -12.90 1.97
C LEU A 154 1.65 -11.90 2.20
N LEU A 155 1.17 -11.27 1.13
CA LEU A 155 0.11 -10.28 1.15
C LEU A 155 -1.20 -10.93 0.72
N GLU A 156 -2.11 -11.15 1.67
CA GLU A 156 -3.43 -11.74 1.41
C GLU A 156 -4.43 -10.70 0.88
N PRO A 157 -5.47 -11.09 0.13
CA PRO A 157 -6.62 -10.23 -0.18
C PRO A 157 -7.20 -9.51 1.05
N GLY A 158 -7.46 -8.21 0.91
CA GLY A 158 -7.93 -7.32 1.97
C GLY A 158 -6.87 -6.96 3.03
N SER A 159 -5.62 -7.39 2.88
CA SER A 159 -4.54 -7.03 3.82
C SER A 159 -3.99 -5.64 3.60
N LEU A 160 -3.31 -5.11 4.62
CA LEU A 160 -2.55 -3.87 4.60
C LEU A 160 -1.10 -4.16 5.00
N MET A 161 -0.17 -3.75 4.15
CA MET A 161 1.25 -3.67 4.45
C MET A 161 1.65 -2.20 4.56
N VAL A 162 2.30 -1.83 5.66
CA VAL A 162 2.85 -0.49 5.88
C VAL A 162 4.34 -0.61 6.03
N PHE A 163 5.11 0.21 5.33
CA PHE A 163 6.53 0.36 5.61
C PHE A 163 6.95 1.82 5.54
N ARG A 164 7.87 2.20 6.42
CA ARG A 164 8.23 3.60 6.67
C ARG A 164 9.69 3.80 7.03
N LYS A 165 10.15 5.05 6.99
CA LYS A 165 11.51 5.46 7.36
C LYS A 165 12.55 4.61 6.62
N LYS A 166 13.49 4.00 7.34
CA LYS A 166 14.59 3.21 6.76
C LYS A 166 14.14 2.07 5.85
N VAL A 167 13.01 1.41 6.12
CA VAL A 167 12.52 0.36 5.21
C VAL A 167 12.07 0.98 3.88
N PHE A 168 11.44 2.16 3.92
CA PHE A 168 11.03 2.90 2.72
C PHE A 168 12.22 3.50 1.96
N THR A 169 13.20 4.08 2.68
CA THR A 169 14.31 4.84 2.05
C THR A 169 15.48 3.97 1.62
N ASP A 170 15.78 2.91 2.36
CA ASP A 170 17.06 2.20 2.29
C ASP A 170 16.95 0.85 1.57
N LEU A 171 15.79 0.19 1.63
CA LEU A 171 15.58 -1.11 0.97
C LEU A 171 14.95 -0.94 -0.40
N LYS A 172 15.27 -1.87 -1.30
CA LYS A 172 14.47 -2.10 -2.49
C LYS A 172 13.33 -3.05 -2.16
N HIS A 173 12.22 -2.93 -2.88
CA HIS A 173 11.07 -3.83 -2.81
C HIS A 173 10.52 -4.20 -4.18
#